data_AF-M8CCN9-F1
#
_entry.id   AF-M8CCN9-F1
#
_cell.length_a   1.000
_cell.length_b   1.000
_cell.length_c   1.000
_cell.angle_alpha   90.00
_cell.angle_beta   90.00
_cell.angle_gamma   90.00
#
_symmetry.space_group_name_H-M   'P 1'
#
loop_
_entity.id
_entity.type
_entity.pdbx_description
1 polymer ?
#
loop_
_entity_poly.entity_id
_entity_poly.type
_entity_poly.pdbx_seq_one_letter_code
_entity_poly.pdbx_strand_id
1 'polypeptide(L)'
;MASHATGKRTARTTSLPGKPLGVTPAEAPVVFARACEMFILELTHRGWAHAEENKRRTLQKSDIAAAIARTEVFDFLVDIVPRDEAKDAEAAVAAGMPHPAAGMPAADMGYYYVPQQ
;
A
#
# COMPACT_ATOMS: atom_id res chain seq x y z
N MET A 1 57.16 -25.98 -3.48
CA MET A 1 56.18 -26.78 -2.72
C MET A 1 55.22 -25.82 -2.03
N ALA A 2 53.97 -25.78 -2.48
CA ALA A 2 52.94 -24.91 -1.96
C ALA A 2 52.36 -25.48 -0.66
N SER A 3 52.22 -24.66 0.37
CA SER A 3 51.30 -24.94 1.46
C SER A 3 50.56 -23.66 1.79
N HIS A 4 49.40 -23.50 1.12
CA HIS A 4 48.45 -22.44 1.35
C HIS A 4 47.77 -22.68 2.71
N ALA A 5 47.80 -21.66 3.55
CA ALA A 5 47.10 -21.61 4.83
C ALA A 5 45.58 -21.56 4.58
N THR A 6 44.87 -22.60 5.02
CA THR A 6 43.40 -22.58 5.08
C THR A 6 42.97 -22.40 6.54
N GLY A 7 42.88 -21.14 6.95
CA GLY A 7 42.26 -20.76 8.22
C GLY A 7 40.77 -21.10 8.20
N LYS A 8 40.37 -22.12 8.97
CA LYS A 8 38.96 -22.39 9.26
C LYS A 8 38.42 -21.22 10.10
N ARG A 9 37.61 -20.35 9.47
CA ARG A 9 36.80 -19.37 10.20
C ARG A 9 35.69 -20.11 10.93
N THR A 10 35.99 -20.55 12.15
CA THR A 10 35.00 -21.04 13.10
C THR A 10 34.09 -19.87 13.46
N ALA A 11 32.86 -19.86 12.95
CA ALA A 11 31.83 -18.90 13.33
C ALA A 11 31.51 -19.11 14.83
N ARG A 12 32.22 -18.38 15.68
CA ARG A 12 32.00 -18.37 17.13
C ARG A 12 30.83 -17.44 17.40
N THR A 13 29.61 -18.00 17.40
CA THR A 13 28.41 -17.31 17.85
C THR A 13 28.56 -17.03 19.34
N THR A 14 29.05 -15.83 19.68
CA THR A 14 29.11 -15.36 21.06
C THR A 14 27.69 -15.03 21.50
N SER A 15 27.07 -15.90 22.30
CA SER A 15 25.85 -15.57 23.05
C SER A 15 26.22 -14.59 24.16
N LEU A 16 26.21 -13.30 23.83
CA LEU A 16 26.33 -12.23 24.82
C LEU A 16 25.05 -12.19 25.68
N PRO A 17 25.16 -12.16 27.02
CA PRO A 17 23.99 -12.05 27.90
C PRO A 17 23.31 -10.70 27.65
N GLY A 18 22.05 -10.73 27.21
CA GLY A 18 21.24 -9.52 26.96
C GLY A 18 20.96 -9.19 25.49
N LYS A 19 21.41 -10.01 24.53
CA LYS A 19 20.98 -9.84 23.13
C LYS A 19 19.50 -10.25 23.02
N PRO A 20 18.59 -9.41 22.49
CA PRO A 20 17.22 -9.84 22.27
C PRO A 20 17.25 -11.11 21.43
N LEU A 21 16.53 -12.15 21.85
CA LEU A 21 16.27 -13.34 21.04
C LEU A 21 15.38 -12.93 19.86
N GLY A 22 15.92 -12.10 18.97
CA GLY A 22 15.34 -11.82 17.67
C GLY A 22 15.51 -13.05 16.78
N VAL A 23 14.63 -13.15 15.78
CA VAL A 23 14.73 -14.21 14.77
C VAL A 23 16.17 -14.25 14.26
N THR A 24 16.80 -15.42 14.29
CA THR A 24 18.17 -15.52 13.82
C THR A 24 18.18 -15.28 12.31
N PRO A 25 19.20 -14.62 11.73
CA PRO A 25 19.23 -14.33 10.29
C PRO A 25 19.09 -15.58 9.40
N ALA A 26 19.42 -16.76 9.93
CA ALA A 26 19.27 -18.04 9.23
C ALA A 26 17.80 -18.51 9.17
N GLU A 27 16.97 -18.18 10.16
CA GLU A 27 15.56 -18.58 10.23
C GLU A 27 14.65 -17.57 9.52
N ALA A 28 15.08 -16.30 9.43
CA ALA A 28 14.30 -15.21 8.83
C ALA A 28 13.77 -15.54 7.41
N PRO A 29 14.59 -16.01 6.45
CA PRO A 29 14.10 -16.27 5.09
C PRO A 29 13.06 -17.39 5.02
N VAL A 30 13.21 -18.42 5.85
CA VAL A 30 12.30 -19.58 5.87
C VAL A 30 10.93 -19.18 6.42
N VAL A 31 10.92 -18.43 7.53
CA VAL A 31 9.67 -17.93 8.13
C VAL A 31 9.01 -16.91 7.22
N PHE A 32 9.78 -16.01 6.62
CA PHE A 32 9.24 -14.99 5.73
C PHE A 32 8.62 -15.60 4.48
N ALA A 33 9.24 -16.60 3.85
CA ALA A 33 8.67 -17.29 2.70
C ALA A 33 7.29 -17.89 3.02
N ARG A 34 7.15 -18.50 4.19
CA ARG A 34 5.87 -19.08 4.62
C ARG A 34 4.82 -18.01 4.94
N ALA A 35 5.23 -16.92 5.58
CA ALA A 35 4.34 -15.79 5.82
C ALA A 35 3.87 -15.16 4.50
N CYS A 36 4.76 -15.00 3.52
CA CYS A 36 4.42 -14.52 2.18
C CYS A 36 3.44 -15.45 1.46
N GLU A 37 3.64 -16.77 1.56
CA GLU A 37 2.71 -17.76 0.98
C GLU A 37 1.30 -17.58 1.56
N MET A 38 1.18 -17.49 2.88
CA MET A 38 -0.10 -17.25 3.55
C MET A 38 -0.69 -15.88 3.19
N PHE A 39 0.14 -14.85 3.10
CA PHE A 39 -0.28 -13.50 2.72
C PHE A 39 -0.87 -13.46 1.30
N ILE A 40 -0.20 -14.07 0.32
CA ILE A 40 -0.68 -14.12 -1.06
C ILE A 40 -2.02 -14.86 -1.14
N LEU A 41 -2.15 -15.99 -0.45
CA LEU A 41 -3.39 -16.78 -0.41
C LEU A 41 -4.54 -15.96 0.18
N GLU A 42 -4.32 -15.33 1.33
CA GLU A 42 -5.37 -14.58 2.04
C GLU A 42 -5.83 -13.36 1.24
N LEU A 43 -4.88 -12.58 0.69
CA LEU A 43 -5.19 -11.42 -0.13
C LEU A 43 -5.96 -11.81 -1.39
N THR A 44 -5.53 -12.90 -2.05
CA THR A 44 -6.19 -13.39 -3.27
C THR A 44 -7.60 -13.88 -2.97
N HIS A 45 -7.80 -14.62 -1.87
CA HIS A 45 -9.11 -15.12 -1.48
C HIS A 45 -10.10 -13.97 -1.23
N ARG A 46 -9.69 -12.97 -0.45
CA ARG A 46 -10.53 -11.79 -0.16
C ARG A 46 -10.80 -10.94 -1.40
N GLY A 47 -9.79 -10.72 -2.24
CA GLY A 47 -9.97 -10.02 -3.52
C GLY A 47 -10.92 -10.78 -4.45
N TRP A 48 -10.80 -12.10 -4.51
CA TRP A 48 -11.65 -12.93 -5.37
C TRP A 48 -13.12 -12.85 -4.98
N ALA A 49 -13.44 -12.78 -3.68
CA ALA A 49 -14.81 -12.58 -3.22
C ALA A 49 -15.45 -11.32 -3.84
N HIS A 50 -14.70 -10.21 -3.96
CA HIS A 50 -15.20 -9.00 -4.64
C HIS A 50 -15.34 -9.17 -6.15
N ALA A 51 -14.47 -9.95 -6.80
CA ALA A 51 -14.64 -10.26 -8.22
C ALA A 51 -15.93 -11.07 -8.45
N GLU A 52 -16.20 -12.04 -7.58
CA GLU A 52 -17.41 -12.89 -7.63
C GLU A 52 -18.69 -12.10 -7.36
N GLU A 53 -18.69 -11.20 -6.36
CA GLU A 53 -19.79 -10.26 -6.09
C GLU A 53 -20.14 -9.43 -7.34
N ASN A 54 -19.14 -9.08 -8.13
CA ASN A 54 -19.29 -8.34 -9.39
C ASN A 54 -19.54 -9.24 -10.61
N LYS A 55 -19.81 -10.55 -10.40
CA LYS A 55 -20.04 -11.56 -11.46
C LYS A 55 -18.89 -11.66 -12.47
N ARG A 56 -17.67 -11.33 -12.04
CA ARG A 56 -16.46 -11.43 -12.86
C ARG A 56 -15.72 -12.72 -12.53
N ARG A 57 -15.02 -13.25 -13.54
CA ARG A 57 -14.11 -14.41 -13.41
C ARG A 57 -12.65 -14.01 -13.59
N THR A 58 -12.37 -12.72 -13.43
CA THR A 58 -11.04 -12.14 -13.56
C THR A 58 -10.87 -11.13 -12.46
N LEU A 59 -9.80 -11.32 -11.68
CA LEU A 59 -9.41 -10.44 -10.58
C LEU A 59 -8.89 -9.11 -11.15
N GLN A 60 -9.36 -7.99 -10.60
CA GLN A 60 -8.97 -6.65 -11.01
C GLN A 60 -8.32 -5.89 -9.86
N LYS A 61 -7.63 -4.78 -10.18
CA LYS A 61 -7.00 -3.92 -9.18
C LYS A 61 -8.01 -3.35 -8.17
N SER A 62 -9.23 -3.06 -8.64
CA SER A 62 -10.34 -2.58 -7.81
C SER A 62 -10.79 -3.60 -6.75
N ASP A 63 -10.73 -4.90 -7.04
CA ASP A 63 -11.05 -5.96 -6.08
C ASP A 63 -10.02 -6.02 -4.95
N ILE A 64 -8.75 -5.87 -5.32
CA ILE A 64 -7.64 -5.82 -4.37
C ILE A 64 -7.75 -4.58 -3.48
N ALA A 65 -8.04 -3.42 -4.08
CA ALA A 65 -8.26 -2.18 -3.33
C ALA A 65 -9.43 -2.31 -2.33
N ALA A 66 -10.53 -2.94 -2.75
CA ALA A 66 -11.68 -3.20 -1.88
C ALA A 66 -11.34 -4.17 -0.74
N ALA A 67 -10.60 -5.25 -1.02
CA ALA A 67 -10.18 -6.22 -0.02
C ALA A 67 -9.26 -5.60 1.05
N ILE A 68 -8.31 -4.74 0.62
CA ILE A 68 -7.42 -4.00 1.52
C ILE A 68 -8.23 -3.03 2.39
N ALA A 69 -9.14 -2.27 1.81
CA ALA A 69 -9.97 -1.31 2.55
C ALA A 69 -10.85 -1.95 3.62
N ARG A 70 -11.21 -3.23 3.46
CA ARG A 70 -12.04 -3.99 4.41
C ARG A 70 -11.24 -4.84 5.41
N THR A 71 -9.91 -4.79 5.34
CA THR A 71 -9.04 -5.68 6.12
C THR A 71 -7.94 -4.87 6.82
N GLU A 72 -8.09 -4.65 8.13
CA GLU A 72 -7.14 -3.86 8.93
C GLU A 72 -5.70 -4.38 8.88
N VAL A 73 -5.50 -5.70 8.82
CA VAL A 73 -4.14 -6.29 8.73
C VAL A 73 -3.43 -5.96 7.42
N PHE A 74 -4.14 -5.47 6.40
CA PHE A 74 -3.59 -5.06 5.11
C PHE A 74 -3.34 -3.55 5.00
N ASP A 75 -3.46 -2.79 6.09
CA ASP A 75 -3.29 -1.33 6.08
C ASP A 75 -1.90 -0.88 5.61
N PHE A 76 -0.88 -1.71 5.79
CA PHE A 76 0.47 -1.47 5.27
C PHE A 76 0.55 -1.37 3.72
N LEU A 77 -0.53 -1.73 3.01
CA LEU A 77 -0.62 -1.66 1.56
C LEU A 77 -1.28 -0.39 1.03
N VAL A 78 -1.84 0.47 1.90
CA VAL A 78 -2.63 1.64 1.47
C VAL A 78 -1.82 2.60 0.59
N ASP A 79 -0.55 2.82 0.92
CA ASP A 79 0.33 3.72 0.15
C ASP A 79 0.95 3.04 -1.09
N ILE A 80 0.86 1.72 -1.18
CA ILE A 80 1.48 0.92 -2.26
C ILE A 80 0.46 0.61 -3.36
N VAL A 81 -0.79 0.37 -2.98
CA VAL A 81 -1.85 0.01 -3.91
C VAL A 81 -2.62 1.28 -4.30
N PRO A 82 -2.38 1.83 -5.51
CA PRO A 82 -3.10 3.01 -5.96
C PRO A 82 -4.59 2.70 -6.03
N ARG A 83 -5.39 3.55 -5.39
CA ARG A 83 -6.83 3.54 -5.51
C ARG A 83 -7.18 4.34 -6.76
N ASP A 84 -8.10 3.86 -7.59
CA ASP A 84 -8.59 4.64 -8.73
C ASP A 84 -9.36 5.86 -8.20
N GLU A 85 -8.65 6.95 -7.88
CA GLU A 85 -9.18 8.22 -7.37
C GLU A 85 -10.01 8.99 -8.43
N ALA A 86 -10.10 8.47 -9.64
CA ALA A 86 -10.73 9.10 -10.80
C ALA A 86 -12.26 9.23 -10.71
N LYS A 87 -12.90 8.92 -9.57
CA LYS A 87 -14.34 9.15 -9.35
C LYS A 87 -14.69 9.88 -8.06
N ASP A 88 -13.75 9.98 -7.11
CA ASP A 88 -14.02 10.64 -5.82
C ASP A 88 -13.76 12.15 -5.85
N ALA A 89 -12.96 12.65 -6.82
CA ALA A 89 -12.86 14.08 -7.08
C ALA A 89 -14.17 14.69 -7.63
N GLU A 90 -14.96 13.89 -8.37
CA GLU A 90 -16.27 14.30 -8.86
C GLU A 90 -17.35 14.14 -7.78
N ALA A 91 -17.22 13.15 -6.88
CA ALA A 91 -18.09 13.00 -5.71
C ALA A 91 -17.87 14.08 -4.65
N ALA A 92 -16.65 14.59 -4.45
CA ALA A 92 -16.39 15.73 -3.55
C ALA A 92 -16.94 17.06 -4.12
N VAL A 93 -16.96 17.21 -5.44
CA VAL A 93 -17.63 18.34 -6.13
C VAL A 93 -19.16 18.15 -6.14
N ALA A 94 -19.67 16.91 -6.21
CA ALA A 94 -21.10 16.60 -6.19
C ALA A 94 -21.71 16.50 -4.77
N ALA A 95 -20.92 16.30 -3.72
CA ALA A 95 -21.37 16.18 -2.33
C ALA A 95 -21.70 17.53 -1.67
N GLY A 96 -21.54 18.66 -2.38
CA GLY A 96 -22.15 19.94 -2.01
C GLY A 96 -21.83 20.40 -0.59
N MET A 97 -20.65 20.08 -0.06
CA MET A 97 -20.27 20.54 1.27
C MET A 97 -20.07 22.06 1.20
N PRO A 98 -20.93 22.88 1.85
CA PRO A 98 -20.83 24.32 1.75
C PRO A 98 -19.61 24.78 2.54
N HIS A 99 -18.67 25.46 1.88
CA HIS A 99 -17.76 26.36 2.59
C HIS A 99 -18.61 27.49 3.20
N PRO A 100 -18.64 27.67 4.53
CA PRO A 100 -19.42 28.77 5.11
C PRO A 100 -18.67 30.10 4.95
N ALA A 101 -19.47 31.15 4.69
CA ALA A 101 -19.16 32.58 4.65
C ALA A 101 -18.38 33.04 3.40
N ALA A 102 -19.02 33.47 2.30
CA ALA A 102 -20.07 34.49 2.20
C ALA A 102 -19.71 35.77 2.98
N GLY A 103 -18.87 36.59 2.34
CA GLY A 103 -18.51 37.91 2.82
C GLY A 103 -17.92 38.76 1.70
N MET A 104 -18.58 38.83 0.53
CA MET A 104 -18.36 39.90 -0.44
C MET A 104 -19.59 40.00 -1.38
N PRO A 105 -20.29 41.14 -1.45
CA PRO A 105 -21.46 41.26 -2.32
C PRO A 105 -21.05 41.28 -3.79
N ALA A 106 -21.79 40.49 -4.57
CA ALA A 106 -21.73 40.46 -6.02
C ALA A 106 -22.29 41.76 -6.60
N ALA A 107 -21.40 42.64 -7.08
CA ALA A 107 -21.72 43.61 -8.12
C ALA A 107 -20.40 44.16 -8.69
N ASP A 108 -20.30 44.16 -10.02
CA ASP A 108 -19.31 44.87 -10.84
C ASP A 108 -17.93 44.22 -11.07
N MET A 109 -17.79 43.64 -12.27
CA MET A 109 -16.58 43.43 -13.09
C MET A 109 -16.93 42.32 -14.09
N GLY A 110 -17.73 42.56 -15.13
CA GLY A 110 -17.57 43.67 -16.05
C GLY A 110 -16.37 43.36 -16.95
N TYR A 111 -16.61 42.56 -17.99
CA TYR A 111 -15.73 42.21 -19.10
C TYR A 111 -14.58 43.19 -19.37
N TYR A 112 -13.34 42.72 -19.21
CA TYR A 112 -12.18 43.34 -19.86
C TYR A 112 -11.62 42.41 -20.95
N TYR A 113 -11.93 42.80 -22.18
CA TYR A 113 -11.27 42.37 -23.42
C TYR A 113 -9.96 43.15 -23.57
N VAL A 114 -8.84 42.46 -23.83
CA VAL A 114 -7.60 43.10 -24.28
C VAL A 114 -7.28 42.56 -25.68
N PRO A 115 -7.42 43.35 -26.75
CA PRO A 115 -6.96 42.95 -28.07
C PRO A 115 -5.44 43.07 -28.15
N GLN A 116 -4.76 42.02 -28.60
CA GLN A 116 -3.35 42.12 -29.01
C GLN A 116 -3.26 42.87 -30.34
N GLN A 117 -2.41 43.91 -30.39
CA GLN A 117 -1.82 44.46 -31.61
C GLN A 117 -0.40 43.94 -31.77
#